data_AF-A0A2E5E134-F1
#
_entry.id   AF-A0A2E5E134-F1
#
_cell.length_a   1.000
_cell.length_b   1.000
_cell.length_c   1.000
_cell.angle_alpha   90.00
_cell.angle_beta   90.00
_cell.angle_gamma   90.00
#
_symmetry.space_group_name_H-M   'P 1'
#
loop_
_entity.id
_entity.type
_entity.pdbx_description
1 polymer ?
#
loop_
_entity_poly.entity_id
_entity_poly.type
_entity_poly.pdbx_seq_one_letter_code
_entity_poly.pdbx_strand_id
1 'polypeptide(L)'
;MPSILAWSHVVLISSLAVADPIPIQCLVDVHCDPMGDSYVVQAAQYEEWVDGVDWGLTQAEAVGGKLSFLSTGQFMEWVLVEPSVVEAVNLIPRLAASGDNFIGTHSHQKRRESAHVWPELPPNPTDAQIESHWLDHKTYVDQVIQAQLGVTDPLEIESINCVRGAHLPNEDNEEFFQELAVSQVFPIREQGPDEALYGHFEHYVWHPYRPSTDNLLVHDSDGPMIISPFGPVLGETGIHHGIYQDMTHRAVKGRFLMELLNWLDEAAYGDQPHVWTTGWSAHCHDLLPGHDAHDQWAGMFQWMHQHFISEPVSGMQAVEFSTMKASAALHEQWEDDYPDVVPFSYELDHADMDHYPWSQAIHAYMTNLHWGMAMPPLGPVRWHHLSEPDGTRGVYVLWTLTGSDLVVDLSVDLSGDVDWVAVEPHAGHYRHVELSEVPVRFAGTMLVPVDQVQQFDWLSDLDESGQVEVSDLLAILEAWGGCADLPSTCHADLTGDGQVGIDDLLQLLEDWT
;
A
#
# COMPACT_ATOMS: atom_id res chain seq x y z
N MET A 1 54.80 -47.89 -0.33
CA MET A 1 53.64 -47.20 -0.94
C MET A 1 52.67 -46.83 0.17
N PRO A 2 52.63 -45.58 0.64
CA PRO A 2 51.58 -45.12 1.54
C PRO A 2 50.43 -44.51 0.72
N SER A 3 49.19 -44.87 1.05
CA SER A 3 47.99 -44.35 0.37
C SER A 3 47.68 -42.93 0.85
N ILE A 4 47.55 -42.02 -0.11
CA ILE A 4 47.09 -40.65 0.09
C ILE A 4 45.55 -40.70 0.09
N LEU A 5 44.94 -40.45 1.25
CA LEU A 5 43.51 -40.18 1.38
C LEU A 5 43.31 -38.68 1.14
N ALA A 6 42.78 -38.32 -0.02
CA ALA A 6 42.36 -36.96 -0.33
C ALA A 6 41.01 -36.69 0.36
N TRP A 7 40.99 -35.73 1.29
CA TRP A 7 39.77 -35.16 1.83
C TRP A 7 39.33 -34.03 0.89
N SER A 8 38.21 -34.22 0.21
CA SER A 8 37.50 -33.16 -0.50
C SER A 8 36.88 -32.21 0.53
N HIS A 9 37.48 -31.03 0.70
CA HIS A 9 36.86 -29.93 1.42
C HIS A 9 35.74 -29.36 0.55
N VAL A 10 34.49 -29.69 0.89
CA VAL A 10 33.34 -28.91 0.46
C VAL A 10 33.37 -27.65 1.32
N VAL A 11 33.74 -26.52 0.71
CA VAL A 11 33.52 -25.21 1.30
C VAL A 11 32.04 -24.92 1.10
N LEU A 12 31.22 -25.17 2.13
CA LEU A 12 29.91 -24.57 2.22
C LEU A 12 30.14 -23.08 2.41
N ILE A 13 30.01 -22.31 1.33
CA ILE A 13 29.76 -20.88 1.44
C ILE A 13 28.36 -20.83 2.07
N SER A 14 28.29 -20.62 3.38
CA SER A 14 27.04 -20.22 3.99
C SER A 14 26.75 -18.85 3.39
N SER A 15 25.86 -18.78 2.40
CA SER A 15 25.18 -17.52 2.14
C SER A 15 24.56 -17.15 3.48
N LEU A 16 24.82 -15.93 3.95
CA LEU A 16 24.03 -15.38 5.03
C LEU A 16 22.59 -15.49 4.55
N ALA A 17 21.73 -16.14 5.32
CA ALA A 17 20.31 -16.14 4.99
C ALA A 17 19.89 -14.66 4.97
N VAL A 18 19.45 -14.19 3.80
CA VAL A 18 18.79 -12.89 3.69
C VAL A 18 17.62 -12.95 4.67
N ALA A 19 17.50 -11.95 5.54
CA ALA A 19 16.37 -11.90 6.46
C ALA A 19 15.09 -11.84 5.63
N ASP A 20 14.04 -12.54 6.08
CA ASP A 20 12.75 -12.46 5.40
C ASP A 20 12.30 -10.98 5.34
N PRO A 21 11.74 -10.51 4.21
CA PRO A 21 11.25 -9.15 4.07
C PRO A 21 10.17 -8.85 5.11
N ILE A 22 10.06 -7.58 5.50
CA ILE A 22 9.00 -7.12 6.41
C ILE A 22 7.66 -7.29 5.69
N PRO A 23 6.65 -7.96 6.26
CA PRO A 23 5.34 -8.06 5.64
C PRO A 23 4.71 -6.68 5.39
N ILE A 24 3.99 -6.53 4.29
CA ILE A 24 3.15 -5.37 4.01
C ILE A 24 2.15 -5.20 5.16
N GLN A 25 2.17 -4.02 5.76
CA GLN A 25 1.30 -3.62 6.84
C GLN A 25 -0.04 -3.17 6.25
N CYS A 26 -1.08 -4.01 6.34
CA CYS A 26 -2.43 -3.68 5.91
C CYS A 26 -3.13 -2.83 6.97
N LEU A 27 -3.20 -1.54 6.72
CA LEU A 27 -3.81 -0.51 7.54
C LEU A 27 -5.29 -0.38 7.15
N VAL A 28 -6.15 -0.33 8.16
CA VAL A 28 -7.58 -0.09 7.92
C VAL A 28 -8.05 0.87 8.97
N ASP A 29 -8.68 1.95 8.54
CA ASP A 29 -9.14 2.97 9.47
C ASP A 29 -10.57 3.43 9.23
N VAL A 30 -11.15 3.97 10.29
CA VAL A 30 -12.53 4.45 10.28
C VAL A 30 -12.57 5.85 10.84
N HIS A 31 -13.07 6.77 10.03
CA HIS A 31 -13.24 8.18 10.34
C HIS A 31 -14.62 8.48 10.88
N CYS A 32 -14.66 9.11 12.04
CA CYS A 32 -15.88 9.65 12.60
C CYS A 32 -15.95 11.17 12.38
N ASP A 33 -16.49 11.53 11.22
CA ASP A 33 -16.68 12.88 10.73
C ASP A 33 -17.52 13.77 11.67
N PRO A 34 -17.56 15.10 11.44
CA PRO A 34 -18.43 15.97 12.20
C PRO A 34 -19.92 15.65 11.94
N MET A 35 -20.69 15.54 13.01
CA MET A 35 -22.14 15.35 12.95
C MET A 35 -22.87 16.67 12.62
N GLY A 36 -24.16 16.56 12.28
CA GLY A 36 -25.02 17.69 11.94
C GLY A 36 -25.19 18.72 13.06
N ASP A 37 -25.81 19.86 12.75
CA ASP A 37 -25.78 21.02 13.65
C ASP A 37 -26.82 21.01 14.77
N SER A 38 -27.83 20.15 14.68
CA SER A 38 -28.89 20.07 15.68
C SER A 38 -28.73 18.84 16.57
N TYR A 39 -29.01 19.00 17.85
CA TYR A 39 -28.94 17.89 18.83
C TYR A 39 -29.70 16.63 18.37
N VAL A 40 -30.89 16.78 17.80
CA VAL A 40 -31.70 15.64 17.34
C VAL A 40 -31.03 14.90 16.17
N VAL A 41 -30.40 15.64 15.26
CA VAL A 41 -29.66 15.04 14.14
C VAL A 41 -28.39 14.36 14.66
N GLN A 42 -27.64 15.00 15.56
CA GLN A 42 -26.45 14.41 16.16
C GLN A 42 -26.78 13.12 16.92
N ALA A 43 -27.85 13.10 17.72
CA ALA A 43 -28.27 11.91 18.46
C ALA A 43 -28.55 10.72 17.53
N ALA A 44 -29.28 10.96 16.44
CA ALA A 44 -29.60 9.92 15.47
C ALA A 44 -28.34 9.42 14.74
N GLN A 45 -27.48 10.34 14.30
CA GLN A 45 -26.21 9.97 13.64
C GLN A 45 -25.27 9.22 14.57
N TYR A 46 -25.19 9.62 15.84
CA TYR A 46 -24.38 8.94 16.84
C TYR A 46 -24.79 7.47 17.00
N GLU A 47 -26.08 7.19 17.15
CA GLU A 47 -26.59 5.82 17.26
C GLU A 47 -26.27 5.00 16.00
N GLU A 48 -26.57 5.54 14.81
CA GLU A 48 -26.29 4.88 13.52
C GLU A 48 -24.79 4.62 13.35
N TRP A 49 -23.93 5.58 13.68
CA TRP A 49 -22.49 5.44 13.50
C TRP A 49 -21.87 4.46 14.49
N VAL A 50 -22.38 4.37 15.72
CA VAL A 50 -21.97 3.31 16.66
C VAL A 50 -22.29 1.93 16.07
N ASP A 51 -23.49 1.74 15.52
CA ASP A 51 -23.89 0.48 14.89
C ASP A 51 -23.00 0.15 13.67
N GLY A 52 -22.71 1.13 12.82
CA GLY A 52 -21.83 0.97 11.65
C GLY A 52 -20.41 0.56 12.04
N VAL A 53 -19.82 1.23 13.03
CA VAL A 53 -18.47 0.90 13.52
C VAL A 53 -18.45 -0.47 14.20
N ASP A 54 -19.46 -0.81 15.03
CA ASP A 54 -19.55 -2.13 15.67
C ASP A 54 -19.66 -3.25 14.64
N TRP A 55 -20.44 -3.04 13.58
CA TRP A 55 -20.52 -3.95 12.45
C TRP A 55 -19.17 -4.08 11.74
N GLY A 56 -18.50 -2.97 11.40
CA GLY A 56 -17.21 -2.96 10.72
C GLY A 56 -16.12 -3.67 11.52
N LEU A 57 -16.06 -3.43 12.83
CA LEU A 57 -15.16 -4.10 13.76
C LEU A 57 -15.42 -5.60 13.84
N THR A 58 -16.70 -6.02 13.76
CA THR A 58 -17.06 -7.44 13.68
C THR A 58 -16.52 -8.09 12.41
N GLN A 59 -16.53 -7.38 11.27
CA GLN A 59 -15.97 -7.91 10.02
C GLN A 59 -14.44 -8.05 10.11
N ALA A 60 -13.77 -7.03 10.68
CA ALA A 60 -12.32 -7.06 10.88
C ALA A 60 -11.91 -8.21 11.80
N GLU A 61 -12.50 -8.30 13.00
CA GLU A 61 -12.17 -9.34 14.00
C GLU A 61 -12.37 -10.77 13.47
N ALA A 62 -13.35 -10.99 12.58
CA ALA A 62 -13.64 -12.30 12.01
C ALA A 62 -12.47 -12.90 11.23
N VAL A 63 -11.52 -12.07 10.78
CA VAL A 63 -10.33 -12.47 10.02
C VAL A 63 -9.01 -12.08 10.71
N GLY A 64 -9.07 -11.66 11.98
CA GLY A 64 -7.91 -11.13 12.71
C GLY A 64 -7.49 -9.73 12.26
N GLY A 65 -8.39 -9.00 11.60
CA GLY A 65 -8.24 -7.60 11.23
C GLY A 65 -8.07 -6.69 12.44
N LYS A 66 -7.32 -5.61 12.22
CA LYS A 66 -7.13 -4.52 13.17
C LYS A 66 -7.72 -3.25 12.56
N LEU A 67 -8.24 -2.36 13.41
CA LEU A 67 -8.79 -1.09 12.98
C LEU A 67 -8.11 0.06 13.70
N SER A 68 -7.81 1.11 12.95
CA SER A 68 -7.49 2.42 13.48
C SER A 68 -8.77 3.27 13.53
N PHE A 69 -9.18 3.77 14.70
CA PHE A 69 -10.41 4.58 14.81
C PHE A 69 -10.07 6.04 15.12
N LEU A 70 -10.28 6.94 14.16
CA LEU A 70 -10.01 8.37 14.33
C LEU A 70 -11.34 9.12 14.43
N SER A 71 -11.50 9.90 15.50
CA SER A 71 -12.82 10.48 15.81
C SER A 71 -12.75 11.97 16.11
N THR A 72 -13.82 12.67 15.74
CA THR A 72 -14.02 14.04 16.17
C THR A 72 -14.33 14.12 17.68
N GLY A 73 -13.89 15.21 18.31
CA GLY A 73 -14.29 15.51 19.69
C GLY A 73 -15.81 15.63 19.85
N GLN A 74 -16.51 16.02 18.79
CA GLN A 74 -17.97 16.05 18.75
C GLN A 74 -18.56 14.66 18.99
N PHE A 75 -18.13 13.63 18.27
CA PHE A 75 -18.59 12.26 18.51
C PHE A 75 -18.21 11.78 19.90
N MET A 76 -16.97 12.04 20.34
CA MET A 76 -16.50 11.64 21.67
C MET A 76 -17.23 12.35 22.82
N GLU A 77 -17.77 13.57 22.63
CA GLU A 77 -18.67 14.21 23.61
C GLU A 77 -19.94 13.38 23.84
N TRP A 78 -20.50 12.79 22.79
CA TRP A 78 -21.67 11.91 22.91
C TRP A 78 -21.33 10.61 23.65
N VAL A 79 -20.17 10.01 23.37
CA VAL A 79 -19.67 8.82 24.10
C VAL A 79 -19.55 9.08 25.62
N LEU A 80 -19.19 10.30 26.03
CA LEU A 80 -19.05 10.66 27.45
C LEU A 80 -20.39 10.95 28.14
N VAL A 81 -21.27 11.70 27.46
CA VAL A 81 -22.42 12.35 28.12
C VAL A 81 -23.69 11.50 28.06
N GLU A 82 -23.86 10.66 27.03
CA GLU A 82 -25.07 9.87 26.81
C GLU A 82 -24.81 8.34 26.84
N PRO A 83 -24.23 7.78 27.92
CA PRO A 83 -23.93 6.35 28.04
C PRO A 83 -25.18 5.45 28.14
N SER A 84 -26.40 6.01 27.99
CA SER A 84 -27.64 5.23 28.01
C SER A 84 -27.84 4.34 26.78
N VAL A 85 -27.06 4.52 25.72
CA VAL A 85 -26.90 3.52 24.66
C VAL A 85 -25.88 2.49 25.16
N VAL A 86 -26.38 1.41 25.75
CA VAL A 86 -25.57 0.34 26.40
C VAL A 86 -24.54 -0.30 25.44
N GLU A 87 -24.67 -0.10 24.13
CA GLU A 87 -23.79 -0.66 23.10
C GLU A 87 -22.56 0.23 22.82
N ALA A 88 -22.67 1.56 22.87
CA ALA A 88 -21.51 2.45 22.71
C ALA A 88 -20.49 2.32 23.86
N VAL A 89 -20.96 1.90 25.04
CA VAL A 89 -20.12 1.62 26.22
C VAL A 89 -19.11 0.49 25.98
N ASN A 90 -19.37 -0.41 25.01
CA ASN A 90 -18.45 -1.49 24.68
C ASN A 90 -17.56 -1.21 23.47
N LEU A 91 -17.87 -0.20 22.64
CA LEU A 91 -17.10 0.08 21.43
C LEU A 91 -15.64 0.46 21.75
N ILE A 92 -15.43 1.41 22.67
CA ILE A 92 -14.10 1.90 23.01
C ILE A 92 -13.21 0.81 23.63
N PRO A 93 -13.66 0.03 24.64
CA PRO A 93 -12.90 -1.11 25.13
C PRO A 93 -12.64 -2.19 24.06
N ARG A 94 -13.57 -2.41 23.12
CA ARG A 94 -13.41 -3.40 22.05
C ARG A 94 -12.38 -2.95 21.01
N LEU A 95 -12.42 -1.70 20.57
CA LEU A 95 -11.39 -1.08 19.73
C LEU A 95 -10.02 -1.17 20.40
N ALA A 96 -9.95 -0.83 21.70
CA ALA A 96 -8.72 -0.95 22.47
C ALA A 96 -8.18 -2.40 22.49
N ALA A 97 -9.07 -3.39 22.66
CA ALA A 97 -8.72 -4.80 22.69
C ALA A 97 -8.39 -5.41 21.31
N SER A 98 -8.83 -4.81 20.21
CA SER A 98 -8.63 -5.33 18.84
C SER A 98 -7.23 -5.10 18.26
N GLY A 99 -6.29 -4.51 19.02
CA GLY A 99 -4.92 -4.24 18.58
C GLY A 99 -4.07 -3.56 19.66
N ASP A 100 -3.05 -2.78 19.26
CA ASP A 100 -2.19 -1.98 20.15
C ASP A 100 -2.91 -0.73 20.74
N ASN A 101 -4.20 -0.88 21.07
CA ASN A 101 -5.11 0.14 21.60
C ASN A 101 -5.23 1.40 20.73
N PHE A 102 -5.70 1.28 19.49
CA PHE A 102 -5.62 2.44 18.59
C PHE A 102 -6.92 3.27 18.52
N ILE A 103 -6.87 4.47 19.08
CA ILE A 103 -7.91 5.51 18.97
C ILE A 103 -7.19 6.84 18.70
N GLY A 104 -7.46 7.49 17.57
CA GLY A 104 -6.85 8.77 17.20
C GLY A 104 -7.85 9.93 17.18
N THR A 105 -7.35 11.13 16.90
CA THR A 105 -8.16 12.35 16.83
C THR A 105 -8.33 12.81 15.38
N HIS A 106 -9.58 12.88 14.91
CA HIS A 106 -9.95 13.49 13.62
C HIS A 106 -10.59 14.87 13.79
N SER A 107 -10.51 15.74 12.80
CA SER A 107 -11.24 17.01 12.80
C SER A 107 -11.36 17.69 11.45
N HIS A 108 -12.49 18.36 11.22
CA HIS A 108 -12.68 19.26 10.08
C HIS A 108 -12.62 20.72 10.56
N GLN A 109 -13.72 21.47 10.40
CA GLN A 109 -13.78 22.90 10.72
C GLN A 109 -14.64 23.20 11.95
N LYS A 110 -15.25 22.20 12.59
CA LYS A 110 -16.14 22.42 13.74
C LYS A 110 -15.35 22.45 15.03
N ARG A 111 -15.59 23.44 15.89
CA ARG A 111 -14.95 23.53 17.22
C ARG A 111 -15.99 23.60 18.31
N ARG A 112 -15.61 23.34 19.56
CA ARG A 112 -16.58 23.34 20.65
C ARG A 112 -16.89 24.75 21.15
N GLU A 113 -18.18 25.08 21.26
CA GLU A 113 -18.63 26.30 21.95
C GLU A 113 -19.30 25.99 23.29
N SER A 114 -20.15 24.96 23.32
CA SER A 114 -20.81 24.45 24.52
C SER A 114 -21.27 23.01 24.31
N ALA A 115 -21.94 22.41 25.30
CA ALA A 115 -22.35 21.01 25.23
C ALA A 115 -23.20 20.71 23.98
N HIS A 116 -22.72 19.79 23.14
CA HIS A 116 -23.31 19.40 21.85
C HIS A 116 -23.47 20.54 20.83
N VAL A 117 -22.74 21.64 21.02
CA VAL A 117 -22.74 22.80 20.11
C VAL A 117 -21.33 22.98 19.56
N TRP A 118 -21.17 22.52 18.33
CA TRP A 118 -19.90 22.50 17.59
C TRP A 118 -20.01 23.33 16.30
N PRO A 119 -20.02 24.67 16.35
CA PRO A 119 -20.12 25.48 15.14
C PRO A 119 -18.86 25.36 14.27
N GLU A 120 -19.04 25.56 12.96
CA GLU A 120 -17.92 25.75 12.04
C GLU A 120 -17.12 27.01 12.37
N LEU A 121 -15.81 26.90 12.20
CA LEU A 121 -14.89 28.01 12.16
C LEU A 121 -15.17 28.91 10.94
N PRO A 122 -14.82 30.21 10.99
CA PRO A 122 -14.91 31.06 9.81
C PRO A 122 -13.97 30.54 8.70
N PRO A 123 -14.21 30.86 7.41
CA PRO A 123 -13.42 30.34 6.28
C PRO A 123 -11.90 30.61 6.33
N ASN A 124 -11.46 31.59 7.12
CA ASN A 124 -10.04 31.88 7.37
C ASN A 124 -9.85 32.00 8.89
N PRO A 125 -9.82 30.87 9.62
CA PRO A 125 -9.62 30.91 11.05
C PRO A 125 -8.19 31.39 11.36
N THR A 126 -8.04 32.15 12.45
CA THR A 126 -6.71 32.54 12.95
C THR A 126 -6.01 31.33 13.57
N ASP A 127 -4.68 31.34 13.63
CA ASP A 127 -3.87 30.29 14.29
C ASP A 127 -4.39 29.94 15.69
N ALA A 128 -4.70 30.94 16.52
CA ALA A 128 -5.27 30.72 17.86
C ALA A 128 -6.66 30.02 17.85
N GLN A 129 -7.44 30.20 16.79
CA GLN A 129 -8.71 29.48 16.62
C GLN A 129 -8.45 28.03 16.20
N ILE A 130 -7.44 27.79 15.36
CA ILE A 130 -7.02 26.44 14.93
C ILE A 130 -6.42 25.68 16.12
N GLU A 131 -5.54 26.30 16.90
CA GLU A 131 -4.98 25.74 18.15
C GLU A 131 -6.09 25.30 19.11
N SER A 132 -7.05 26.20 19.38
CA SER A 132 -8.20 25.90 20.24
C SER A 132 -9.06 24.77 19.68
N HIS A 133 -9.26 24.74 18.36
CA HIS A 133 -10.00 23.69 17.67
C HIS A 133 -9.33 22.32 17.83
N TRP A 134 -8.02 22.23 17.61
CA TRP A 134 -7.26 21.00 17.83
C TRP A 134 -7.38 20.51 19.27
N LEU A 135 -7.20 21.44 20.22
CA LEU A 135 -7.29 21.13 21.64
C LEU A 135 -8.69 20.65 22.04
N ASP A 136 -9.75 21.25 21.50
CA ASP A 136 -11.14 20.82 21.75
C ASP A 136 -11.34 19.36 21.34
N HIS A 137 -10.88 18.98 20.15
CA HIS A 137 -11.01 17.61 19.66
C HIS A 137 -10.19 16.62 20.49
N LYS A 138 -8.90 16.90 20.68
CA LYS A 138 -8.01 16.05 21.48
C LYS A 138 -8.54 15.85 22.89
N THR A 139 -9.00 16.92 23.54
CA THR A 139 -9.50 16.88 24.92
C THR A 139 -10.64 15.86 25.09
N TYR A 140 -11.56 15.78 24.14
CA TYR A 140 -12.69 14.87 24.23
C TYR A 140 -12.31 13.42 23.95
N VAL A 141 -11.41 13.17 23.00
CA VAL A 141 -10.85 11.84 22.75
C VAL A 141 -10.09 11.34 23.99
N ASP A 142 -9.22 12.17 24.56
CA ASP A 142 -8.45 11.85 25.78
C ASP A 142 -9.37 11.55 26.97
N GLN A 143 -10.45 12.32 27.15
CA GLN A 143 -11.44 12.08 28.21
C GLN A 143 -12.18 10.75 28.02
N VAL A 144 -12.50 10.36 26.78
CA VAL A 144 -13.12 9.06 26.49
C VAL A 144 -12.16 7.92 26.81
N ILE A 145 -10.91 8.02 26.41
CA ILE A 145 -9.85 7.04 26.74
C ILE A 145 -9.77 6.88 28.25
N GLN A 146 -9.68 8.00 28.98
CA GLN A 146 -9.63 7.98 30.45
C GLN A 146 -10.88 7.33 31.06
N ALA A 147 -12.07 7.71 30.59
CA ALA A 147 -13.33 7.25 31.17
C ALA A 147 -13.64 5.78 30.89
N GLN A 148 -13.38 5.32 29.65
CA GLN A 148 -13.77 3.99 29.17
C GLN A 148 -12.68 2.93 29.38
N LEU A 149 -11.40 3.32 29.32
CA LEU A 149 -10.28 2.39 29.53
C LEU A 149 -9.71 2.45 30.96
N GLY A 150 -10.11 3.44 31.76
CA GLY A 150 -9.61 3.62 33.13
C GLY A 150 -8.14 4.07 33.20
N VAL A 151 -7.59 4.52 32.07
CA VAL A 151 -6.22 5.05 31.95
C VAL A 151 -6.17 6.44 32.57
N THR A 152 -5.19 6.70 33.43
CA THR A 152 -5.05 8.01 34.10
C THR A 152 -3.67 8.63 33.96
N ASP A 153 -2.69 7.88 33.44
CA ASP A 153 -1.38 8.41 33.10
C ASP A 153 -1.47 9.20 31.78
N PRO A 154 -1.16 10.51 31.77
CA PRO A 154 -1.19 11.30 30.54
C PRO A 154 -0.34 10.71 29.42
N LEU A 155 0.82 10.12 29.73
CA LEU A 155 1.70 9.52 28.72
C LEU A 155 1.06 8.28 28.07
N GLU A 156 0.30 7.51 28.85
CA GLU A 156 -0.43 6.35 28.32
C GLU A 156 -1.59 6.81 27.44
N ILE A 157 -2.31 7.87 27.82
CA ILE A 157 -3.37 8.49 27.00
C ILE A 157 -2.78 9.02 25.69
N GLU A 158 -1.68 9.76 25.74
CA GLU A 158 -0.97 10.26 24.55
C GLU A 158 -0.48 9.10 23.66
N SER A 159 -0.02 8.00 24.25
CA SER A 159 0.39 6.82 23.47
C SER A 159 -0.77 6.12 22.77
N ILE A 160 -2.01 6.27 23.27
CA ILE A 160 -3.23 5.75 22.65
C ILE A 160 -3.70 6.72 21.57
N ASN A 161 -3.83 8.00 21.93
CA ASN A 161 -4.22 9.10 21.06
C ASN A 161 -3.01 9.81 20.43
N CYS A 162 -2.24 9.04 19.65
CA CYS A 162 -1.00 9.50 19.03
C CYS A 162 -1.12 9.85 17.55
N VAL A 163 -2.33 9.71 16.97
CA VAL A 163 -2.55 9.93 15.53
C VAL A 163 -3.53 11.04 15.27
N ARG A 164 -3.19 11.84 14.26
CA ARG A 164 -3.93 13.03 13.90
C ARG A 164 -4.39 13.03 12.45
N GLY A 165 -5.70 13.05 12.28
CA GLY A 165 -6.41 13.47 11.08
C GLY A 165 -6.90 14.90 11.21
N ALA A 166 -6.61 15.77 10.25
CA ALA A 166 -7.16 17.12 10.27
C ALA A 166 -7.17 17.83 8.91
N HIS A 167 -8.25 18.57 8.64
CA HIS A 167 -8.35 19.51 7.51
C HIS A 167 -7.93 20.95 7.84
N LEU A 168 -7.47 21.19 9.07
CA LEU A 168 -6.96 22.49 9.52
C LEU A 168 -5.63 22.30 10.26
N PRO A 169 -4.62 23.16 10.04
CA PRO A 169 -4.58 24.20 9.00
C PRO A 169 -4.72 23.62 7.59
N ASN A 170 -5.00 24.46 6.60
CA ASN A 170 -5.02 24.01 5.22
C ASN A 170 -3.65 23.46 4.82
N GLU A 171 -3.62 22.57 3.83
CA GLU A 171 -2.39 21.92 3.35
C GLU A 171 -1.30 22.90 2.92
N ASP A 172 -1.65 24.14 2.56
CA ASP A 172 -0.69 25.20 2.23
C ASP A 172 0.13 25.72 3.45
N ASN A 173 -0.13 25.22 4.67
CA ASN A 173 0.56 25.64 5.89
C ASN A 173 1.00 24.43 6.73
N GLU A 174 1.81 23.58 6.10
CA GLU A 174 2.36 22.37 6.71
C GLU A 174 3.26 22.65 7.92
N GLU A 175 4.06 23.73 7.87
CA GLU A 175 4.90 24.16 9.00
C GLU A 175 4.07 24.30 10.29
N PHE A 176 2.93 25.01 10.20
CA PHE A 176 2.04 25.17 11.35
C PHE A 176 1.32 23.87 11.75
N PHE A 177 1.00 22.99 10.79
CA PHE A 177 0.45 21.68 11.09
C PHE A 177 1.41 20.86 11.96
N GLN A 178 2.69 20.82 11.59
CA GLN A 178 3.71 20.07 12.32
C GLN A 178 4.02 20.70 13.68
N GLU A 179 4.04 22.04 13.78
CA GLU A 179 4.14 22.75 15.07
C GLU A 179 3.00 22.34 16.03
N LEU A 180 1.76 22.29 15.53
CA LEU A 180 0.60 21.86 16.31
C LEU A 180 0.75 20.40 16.75
N ALA A 181 1.12 19.51 15.84
CA ALA A 181 1.32 18.09 16.12
C ALA A 181 2.36 17.87 17.21
N VAL A 182 3.51 18.54 17.16
CA VAL A 182 4.54 18.50 18.21
C VAL A 182 3.97 19.03 19.53
N SER A 183 3.30 20.18 19.50
CA SER A 183 2.77 20.82 20.72
C SER A 183 1.68 20.00 21.41
N GLN A 184 0.97 19.15 20.67
CA GLN A 184 -0.14 18.31 21.15
C GLN A 184 0.18 16.81 21.16
N VAL A 185 1.45 16.45 20.95
CA VAL A 185 1.99 15.07 21.05
C VAL A 185 1.32 14.10 20.07
N PHE A 186 1.25 14.49 18.80
CA PHE A 186 0.82 13.64 17.69
C PHE A 186 2.04 13.28 16.81
N PRO A 187 2.76 12.18 17.11
CA PRO A 187 3.89 11.75 16.29
C PRO A 187 3.50 11.12 14.94
N ILE A 188 2.21 10.84 14.72
CA ILE A 188 1.73 10.18 13.51
C ILE A 188 0.64 11.02 12.88
N ARG A 189 0.72 11.17 11.56
CA ARG A 189 -0.30 11.81 10.74
C ARG A 189 -1.08 10.75 9.97
N GLU A 190 -2.38 10.96 9.89
CA GLU A 190 -3.21 10.25 8.92
C GLU A 190 -2.77 10.55 7.48
N GLN A 191 -3.10 9.65 6.57
CA GLN A 191 -2.94 9.81 5.13
C GLN A 191 -3.63 11.10 4.61
N GLY A 192 -3.16 11.62 3.48
CA GLY A 192 -3.74 12.80 2.81
C GLY A 192 -2.70 13.61 2.03
N PRO A 193 -1.61 14.06 2.66
CA PRO A 193 -0.51 14.77 1.99
C PRO A 193 0.12 14.02 0.80
N ASP A 194 0.21 12.70 0.94
CA ASP A 194 0.81 11.78 -0.02
C ASP A 194 -0.07 11.51 -1.25
N GLU A 195 -1.32 11.98 -1.24
CA GLU A 195 -2.26 11.78 -2.35
C GLU A 195 -1.82 12.50 -3.63
N ALA A 196 -0.97 13.53 -3.53
CA ALA A 196 -0.35 14.16 -4.69
C ALA A 196 0.33 13.13 -5.61
N LEU A 197 0.93 12.08 -5.04
CA LEU A 197 1.53 11.00 -5.81
C LEU A 197 0.50 10.23 -6.65
N TYR A 198 -0.72 10.06 -6.14
CA TYR A 198 -1.81 9.46 -6.91
C TYR A 198 -2.11 10.31 -8.15
N GLY A 199 -2.07 11.63 -8.04
CA GLY A 199 -2.22 12.54 -9.18
C GLY A 199 -1.11 12.39 -10.24
N HIS A 200 0.05 11.85 -9.86
CA HIS A 200 1.18 11.61 -10.76
C HIS A 200 1.15 10.20 -11.36
N PHE A 201 0.91 9.18 -10.54
CA PHE A 201 1.15 7.77 -10.91
C PHE A 201 -0.05 6.84 -10.67
N GLU A 202 -1.18 7.36 -10.19
CA GLU A 202 -2.44 6.62 -9.95
C GLU A 202 -2.35 5.52 -8.88
N HIS A 203 -1.37 5.62 -7.99
CA HIS A 203 -1.29 4.88 -6.73
C HIS A 203 -0.66 5.74 -5.62
N TYR A 204 -0.73 5.25 -4.39
CA TYR A 204 -0.23 5.94 -3.21
C TYR A 204 1.25 5.62 -2.96
N VAL A 205 1.87 6.38 -2.05
CA VAL A 205 3.16 5.98 -1.48
C VAL A 205 2.99 4.62 -0.79
N TRP A 206 3.98 3.73 -0.89
CA TRP A 206 3.93 2.41 -0.24
C TRP A 206 4.83 2.27 0.99
N HIS A 207 5.62 3.29 1.31
CA HIS A 207 6.51 3.30 2.46
C HIS A 207 6.10 4.39 3.45
N PRO A 208 6.04 4.09 4.76
CA PRO A 208 6.00 5.14 5.76
C PRO A 208 7.20 6.07 5.62
N TYR A 209 6.97 7.35 5.87
CA TYR A 209 8.01 8.38 5.78
C TYR A 209 7.63 9.61 6.61
N ARG A 210 8.63 10.44 6.88
CA ARG A 210 8.46 11.77 7.48
C ARG A 210 8.34 12.84 6.39
N PRO A 211 7.20 13.51 6.20
CA PRO A 211 7.05 14.54 5.16
C PRO A 211 7.76 15.84 5.53
N SER A 212 8.39 16.48 4.56
CA SER A 212 8.95 17.82 4.72
C SER A 212 7.85 18.89 4.74
N THR A 213 8.16 20.07 5.28
CA THR A 213 7.23 21.21 5.33
C THR A 213 7.11 21.97 4.02
N ASP A 214 8.10 21.87 3.13
CA ASP A 214 8.13 22.56 1.83
C ASP A 214 7.48 21.73 0.71
N ASN A 215 7.61 20.41 0.78
CA ASN A 215 7.00 19.47 -0.16
C ASN A 215 6.61 18.18 0.58
N LEU A 216 5.31 17.89 0.60
CA LEU A 216 4.75 16.76 1.32
C LEU A 216 5.18 15.41 0.77
N LEU A 217 5.65 15.32 -0.48
CA LEU A 217 6.22 14.09 -1.06
C LEU A 217 7.72 13.94 -0.84
N VAL A 218 8.38 14.89 -0.18
CA VAL A 218 9.82 14.84 0.12
C VAL A 218 10.03 14.39 1.55
N HIS A 219 10.95 13.45 1.76
CA HIS A 219 11.29 12.97 3.09
C HIS A 219 12.20 13.95 3.85
N ASP A 220 11.84 14.19 5.12
CA ASP A 220 12.65 14.91 6.10
C ASP A 220 12.99 13.98 7.27
N SER A 221 14.24 13.52 7.34
CA SER A 221 14.71 12.62 8.40
C SER A 221 14.60 13.21 9.81
N ASP A 222 14.55 14.54 9.94
CA ASP A 222 14.37 15.23 11.21
C ASP A 222 12.89 15.62 11.46
N GLY A 223 12.00 15.26 10.52
CA GLY A 223 10.58 15.58 10.56
C GLY A 223 9.90 14.99 11.79
N PRO A 224 9.01 15.73 12.48
CA PRO A 224 8.46 15.32 13.76
C PRO A 224 7.34 14.27 13.64
N MET A 225 6.83 14.03 12.44
CA MET A 225 5.67 13.16 12.20
C MET A 225 5.99 12.09 11.18
N ILE A 226 5.40 10.92 11.37
CA ILE A 226 5.39 9.83 10.38
C ILE A 226 4.02 9.77 9.73
N ILE A 227 3.98 9.68 8.41
CA ILE A 227 2.81 9.23 7.66
C ILE A 227 2.97 7.73 7.42
N SER A 228 1.90 6.97 7.67
CA SER A 228 1.76 5.58 7.22
C SER A 228 0.75 5.56 6.08
N PRO A 229 1.17 5.52 4.80
CA PRO A 229 0.28 5.63 3.65
C PRO A 229 -0.72 4.47 3.53
N PHE A 230 -1.92 4.77 3.06
CA PHE A 230 -2.91 3.81 2.60
C PHE A 230 -3.89 4.52 1.65
N GLY A 231 -4.90 3.84 1.12
CA GLY A 231 -5.92 4.51 0.31
C GLY A 231 -7.04 5.13 1.15
N PRO A 232 -7.76 6.16 0.67
CA PRO A 232 -8.87 6.77 1.39
C PRO A 232 -10.13 5.89 1.31
N VAL A 233 -11.31 6.50 1.18
CA VAL A 233 -12.60 5.81 1.35
C VAL A 233 -12.83 4.71 0.31
N LEU A 234 -12.91 3.46 0.77
CA LEU A 234 -13.18 2.30 -0.09
C LEU A 234 -14.60 2.38 -0.69
N GLY A 235 -14.70 2.07 -1.98
CA GLY A 235 -15.95 1.92 -2.70
C GLY A 235 -16.41 3.17 -3.44
N GLU A 236 -15.69 4.28 -3.32
CA GLU A 236 -16.04 5.55 -3.96
C GLU A 236 -15.20 5.85 -5.21
N THR A 237 -15.72 6.72 -6.07
CA THR A 237 -14.95 7.34 -7.16
C THR A 237 -15.22 8.82 -7.14
N GLY A 238 -14.18 9.64 -7.05
CA GLY A 238 -14.41 11.07 -6.89
C GLY A 238 -13.14 11.86 -6.68
N ILE A 239 -13.34 13.15 -6.39
CA ILE A 239 -12.25 14.05 -6.05
C ILE A 239 -12.03 13.97 -4.54
N HIS A 240 -10.82 13.57 -4.15
CA HIS A 240 -10.34 13.61 -2.77
C HIS A 240 -9.08 14.51 -2.75
N HIS A 241 -9.05 15.50 -1.85
CA HIS A 241 -8.00 16.54 -1.82
C HIS A 241 -7.63 17.17 -3.18
N GLY A 242 -8.62 17.34 -4.07
CA GLY A 242 -8.40 17.93 -5.40
C GLY A 242 -7.94 16.95 -6.49
N ILE A 243 -7.77 15.67 -6.16
CA ILE A 243 -7.26 14.62 -7.04
C ILE A 243 -8.38 13.63 -7.31
N TYR A 244 -8.62 13.31 -8.59
CA TYR A 244 -9.59 12.28 -8.95
C TYR A 244 -9.02 10.90 -8.65
N GLN A 245 -9.71 10.12 -7.83
CA GLN A 245 -9.30 8.80 -7.39
C GLN A 245 -10.40 7.79 -7.66
N ASP A 246 -10.00 6.61 -8.15
CA ASP A 246 -10.87 5.44 -8.26
C ASP A 246 -10.60 4.52 -7.06
N MET A 247 -11.46 4.60 -6.05
CA MET A 247 -11.42 3.77 -4.85
C MET A 247 -12.45 2.63 -4.90
N THR A 248 -12.98 2.28 -6.08
CA THR A 248 -13.79 1.06 -6.19
C THR A 248 -13.00 -0.15 -5.70
N HIS A 249 -13.68 -1.13 -5.09
CA HIS A 249 -12.97 -2.32 -4.59
C HIS A 249 -12.13 -3.03 -5.67
N ARG A 250 -12.52 -2.95 -6.95
CA ARG A 250 -11.77 -3.58 -8.03
C ARG A 250 -10.47 -2.84 -8.32
N ALA A 251 -10.50 -1.50 -8.30
CA ALA A 251 -9.32 -0.67 -8.49
C ALA A 251 -8.34 -0.82 -7.31
N VAL A 252 -8.85 -0.78 -6.07
CA VAL A 252 -8.03 -0.98 -4.86
C VAL A 252 -7.33 -2.35 -4.87
N LYS A 253 -8.06 -3.43 -5.22
CA LYS A 253 -7.45 -4.77 -5.36
C LYS A 253 -6.42 -4.86 -6.47
N GLY A 254 -6.62 -4.12 -7.56
CA GLY A 254 -5.65 -4.05 -8.67
C GLY A 254 -4.36 -3.37 -8.23
N ARG A 255 -4.46 -2.22 -7.57
CA ARG A 255 -3.32 -1.51 -6.98
C ARG A 255 -2.60 -2.31 -5.91
N PHE A 256 -3.33 -3.04 -5.07
CA PHE A 256 -2.67 -3.94 -4.10
C PHE A 256 -1.83 -5.02 -4.80
N LEU A 257 -2.29 -5.58 -5.92
CA LEU A 257 -1.48 -6.56 -6.66
C LEU A 257 -0.25 -5.91 -7.32
N MET A 258 -0.33 -4.64 -7.71
CA MET A 258 0.81 -3.85 -8.16
C MET A 258 1.84 -3.64 -7.04
N GLU A 259 1.38 -3.28 -5.84
CA GLU A 259 2.20 -3.16 -4.63
C GLU A 259 2.85 -4.50 -4.25
N LEU A 260 2.08 -5.59 -4.26
CA LEU A 260 2.57 -6.94 -3.96
C LEU A 260 3.72 -7.36 -4.88
N LEU A 261 3.64 -7.05 -6.17
CA LEU A 261 4.74 -7.36 -7.09
C LEU A 261 6.00 -6.53 -6.79
N ASN A 262 5.86 -5.27 -6.39
CA ASN A 262 7.02 -4.47 -5.98
C ASN A 262 7.63 -4.97 -4.67
N TRP A 263 6.81 -5.43 -3.73
CA TRP A 263 7.29 -6.10 -2.52
C TRP A 263 8.02 -7.41 -2.81
N LEU A 264 7.50 -8.23 -3.74
CA LEU A 264 8.17 -9.45 -4.18
C LEU A 264 9.47 -9.17 -4.94
N ASP A 265 9.50 -8.06 -5.69
CA ASP A 265 10.68 -7.58 -6.39
C ASP A 265 11.80 -7.22 -5.40
N GLU A 266 11.50 -6.40 -4.40
CA GLU A 266 12.41 -6.08 -3.31
C GLU A 266 12.85 -7.34 -2.55
N ALA A 267 11.94 -8.26 -2.27
CA ALA A 267 12.30 -9.51 -1.60
C ALA A 267 13.29 -10.38 -2.41
N ALA A 268 13.25 -10.27 -3.75
CA ALA A 268 14.10 -11.04 -4.65
C ALA A 268 15.45 -10.36 -4.91
N TYR A 269 15.43 -9.05 -5.09
CA TYR A 269 16.54 -8.28 -5.66
C TYR A 269 16.97 -7.09 -4.80
N GLY A 270 16.17 -6.72 -3.79
CA GLY A 270 16.45 -5.60 -2.90
C GLY A 270 17.62 -5.87 -1.95
N ASP A 271 18.49 -4.88 -1.82
CA ASP A 271 19.63 -4.92 -0.89
C ASP A 271 19.23 -4.57 0.55
N GLN A 272 18.08 -3.92 0.73
CA GLN A 272 17.59 -3.40 2.00
C GLN A 272 16.07 -3.58 2.08
N PRO A 273 15.53 -4.15 3.18
CA PRO A 273 14.10 -4.28 3.34
C PRO A 273 13.51 -2.93 3.69
N HIS A 274 12.41 -2.52 3.05
CA HIS A 274 11.61 -1.38 3.47
C HIS A 274 10.43 -1.82 4.34
N VAL A 275 9.84 -0.87 5.06
CA VAL A 275 8.50 -1.05 5.63
C VAL A 275 7.49 -0.73 4.53
N TRP A 276 6.60 -1.68 4.26
CA TRP A 276 5.55 -1.53 3.24
C TRP A 276 4.19 -1.32 3.90
N THR A 277 3.35 -0.47 3.33
CA THR A 277 2.00 -0.18 3.81
C THR A 277 1.00 -0.17 2.68
N THR A 278 -0.10 -0.87 2.93
CA THR A 278 -1.30 -0.85 2.10
C THR A 278 -2.50 -0.56 2.97
N GLY A 279 -3.66 -0.31 2.37
CA GLY A 279 -4.87 -0.18 3.17
C GLY A 279 -6.00 0.58 2.51
N TRP A 280 -7.04 0.82 3.31
CA TRP A 280 -8.21 1.59 2.90
C TRP A 280 -8.94 2.19 4.11
N SER A 281 -9.71 3.25 3.87
CA SER A 281 -10.51 3.96 4.87
C SER A 281 -12.01 3.84 4.65
N ALA A 282 -12.80 4.20 5.66
CA ALA A 282 -14.23 4.43 5.57
C ALA A 282 -14.69 5.49 6.58
N HIS A 283 -15.71 6.26 6.26
CA HIS A 283 -16.42 7.01 7.28
C HIS A 283 -17.39 6.10 8.05
N CYS A 284 -17.78 6.50 9.27
CA CYS A 284 -18.78 5.73 10.03
C CYS A 284 -20.11 5.54 9.27
N HIS A 285 -20.50 6.49 8.43
CA HIS A 285 -21.73 6.39 7.64
C HIS A 285 -21.61 5.43 6.44
N ASP A 286 -20.40 5.21 5.93
CA ASP A 286 -20.14 4.28 4.83
C ASP A 286 -20.31 2.82 5.26
N LEU A 287 -20.19 2.58 6.56
CA LEU A 287 -20.39 1.30 7.22
C LEU A 287 -21.87 1.04 7.57
N LEU A 288 -22.81 1.85 7.07
CA LEU A 288 -24.23 1.63 7.26
C LEU A 288 -24.84 0.79 6.11
N PRO A 289 -25.82 -0.07 6.39
CA PRO A 289 -26.50 -0.84 5.35
C PRO A 289 -27.11 0.06 4.26
N GLY A 290 -26.83 -0.27 3.00
CA GLY A 290 -27.34 0.45 1.83
C GLY A 290 -26.34 1.44 1.21
N HIS A 291 -25.18 1.64 1.82
CA HIS A 291 -24.03 2.31 1.21
C HIS A 291 -23.22 1.34 0.33
N ASP A 292 -22.64 1.83 -0.75
CA ASP A 292 -21.85 1.01 -1.68
C ASP A 292 -20.58 0.45 -1.01
N ALA A 293 -20.01 1.20 -0.07
CA ALA A 293 -18.82 0.83 0.70
C ALA A 293 -19.07 -0.32 1.69
N HIS A 294 -20.28 -0.44 2.24
CA HIS A 294 -20.63 -1.41 3.29
C HIS A 294 -20.21 -2.84 2.93
N ASP A 295 -20.78 -3.42 1.88
CA ASP A 295 -20.45 -4.82 1.53
C ASP A 295 -19.03 -4.97 0.97
N GLN A 296 -18.48 -3.90 0.37
CA GLN A 296 -17.12 -3.88 -0.17
C GLN A 296 -16.07 -3.94 0.94
N TRP A 297 -16.32 -3.27 2.06
CA TRP A 297 -15.49 -3.28 3.26
C TRP A 297 -15.28 -4.70 3.79
N ALA A 298 -16.38 -5.41 4.05
CA ALA A 298 -16.32 -6.80 4.50
C ALA A 298 -15.64 -7.71 3.45
N GLY A 299 -15.95 -7.49 2.17
CA GLY A 299 -15.36 -8.24 1.06
C GLY A 299 -13.85 -8.04 0.91
N MET A 300 -13.32 -6.86 1.24
CA MET A 300 -11.89 -6.56 1.19
C MET A 300 -11.14 -7.28 2.32
N PHE A 301 -11.65 -7.25 3.55
CA PHE A 301 -11.10 -8.04 4.67
C PHE A 301 -11.00 -9.53 4.36
N GLN A 302 -12.07 -10.12 3.83
CA GLN A 302 -12.09 -11.54 3.46
C GLN A 302 -11.12 -11.85 2.33
N TRP A 303 -11.03 -10.97 1.33
CA TRP A 303 -10.12 -11.14 0.20
C TRP A 303 -8.65 -11.09 0.65
N MET A 304 -8.29 -10.09 1.47
CA MET A 304 -6.94 -9.98 2.05
C MET A 304 -6.59 -11.22 2.88
N HIS A 305 -7.52 -11.63 3.75
CA HIS A 305 -7.33 -12.81 4.59
C HIS A 305 -7.11 -14.07 3.76
N GLN A 306 -8.00 -14.31 2.79
CA GLN A 306 -8.02 -15.53 2.00
C GLN A 306 -6.78 -15.69 1.12
N HIS A 307 -6.24 -14.60 0.57
CA HIS A 307 -5.23 -14.69 -0.49
C HIS A 307 -3.81 -14.35 -0.04
N PHE A 308 -3.65 -13.54 1.02
CA PHE A 308 -2.32 -12.97 1.34
C PHE A 308 -1.93 -13.08 2.82
N ILE A 309 -2.90 -13.20 3.73
CA ILE A 309 -2.62 -13.30 5.17
C ILE A 309 -2.63 -14.76 5.63
N SER A 310 -3.62 -15.55 5.20
CA SER A 310 -3.73 -16.97 5.60
C SER A 310 -2.90 -17.93 4.74
N GLU A 311 -2.31 -17.44 3.65
CA GLU A 311 -1.48 -18.20 2.73
C GLU A 311 -0.14 -17.48 2.50
N PRO A 312 0.97 -18.22 2.33
CA PRO A 312 2.25 -17.60 1.99
C PRO A 312 2.25 -17.08 0.55
N VAL A 313 2.99 -16.02 0.29
CA VAL A 313 3.32 -15.54 -1.06
C VAL A 313 4.81 -15.74 -1.25
N SER A 314 5.19 -16.52 -2.25
CA SER A 314 6.55 -16.93 -2.53
C SER A 314 7.27 -17.51 -1.31
N GLY A 315 6.55 -18.32 -0.52
CA GLY A 315 7.10 -18.98 0.67
C GLY A 315 7.19 -18.09 1.90
N MET A 316 6.77 -16.82 1.79
CA MET A 316 6.90 -15.79 2.83
C MET A 316 5.52 -15.31 3.29
N GLN A 317 5.45 -14.71 4.48
CA GLN A 317 4.26 -13.99 4.93
C GLN A 317 4.28 -12.60 4.28
N ALA A 318 3.49 -12.38 3.23
CA ALA A 318 3.53 -11.10 2.51
C ALA A 318 2.75 -9.98 3.20
N VAL A 319 1.66 -10.30 3.89
CA VAL A 319 0.78 -9.27 4.46
C VAL A 319 0.39 -9.62 5.87
N GLU A 320 0.25 -8.62 6.73
CA GLU A 320 -0.44 -8.74 8.00
C GLU A 320 -1.36 -7.55 8.27
N PHE A 321 -2.42 -7.76 9.06
CA PHE A 321 -3.23 -6.65 9.55
C PHE A 321 -2.46 -5.87 10.62
N SER A 322 -2.43 -4.55 10.46
CA SER A 322 -1.67 -3.65 11.31
C SER A 322 -2.48 -2.41 11.69
N THR A 323 -1.89 -1.53 12.50
CA THR A 323 -2.44 -0.20 12.81
C THR A 323 -1.42 0.86 12.41
N MET A 324 -1.85 2.11 12.22
CA MET A 324 -0.90 3.19 11.90
C MET A 324 0.20 3.31 12.97
N LYS A 325 -0.13 3.10 14.25
CA LYS A 325 0.86 3.10 15.34
C LYS A 325 1.89 1.97 15.21
N ALA A 326 1.44 0.77 14.88
CA ALA A 326 2.34 -0.36 14.70
C ALA A 326 3.24 -0.17 13.46
N SER A 327 2.68 0.33 12.36
CA SER A 327 3.45 0.70 11.15
C SER A 327 4.47 1.80 11.43
N ALA A 328 4.09 2.87 12.13
CA ALA A 328 5.01 3.94 12.51
C ALA A 328 6.14 3.42 13.42
N ALA A 329 5.84 2.56 14.41
CA ALA A 329 6.86 1.96 15.25
C ALA A 329 7.83 1.04 14.48
N LEU A 330 7.32 0.30 13.48
CA LEU A 330 8.17 -0.46 12.56
C LEU A 330 9.06 0.46 11.73
N HIS A 331 8.53 1.59 11.28
CA HIS A 331 9.29 2.59 10.52
C HIS A 331 10.38 3.25 11.38
N GLU A 332 10.09 3.65 12.62
CA GLU A 332 11.10 4.20 13.54
C GLU A 332 12.23 3.20 13.79
N GLN A 333 11.89 1.93 14.01
CA GLN A 333 12.89 0.87 14.15
C GLN A 333 13.71 0.67 12.86
N TRP A 334 13.07 0.79 11.70
CA TRP A 334 13.75 0.73 10.42
C TRP A 334 14.70 1.91 10.21
N GLU A 335 14.31 3.14 10.57
CA GLU A 335 15.19 4.32 10.52
C GLU A 335 16.43 4.14 11.42
N ASP A 336 16.25 3.54 12.60
CA ASP A 336 17.36 3.21 13.51
C ASP A 336 18.34 2.18 12.89
N ASP A 337 17.82 1.21 12.14
CA ASP A 337 18.61 0.15 11.50
C ASP A 337 19.26 0.62 10.18
N TYR A 338 18.65 1.60 9.49
CA TYR A 338 19.05 2.10 8.17
C TYR A 338 19.11 3.65 8.12
N PRO A 339 19.91 4.32 8.97
CA PRO A 339 19.85 5.78 9.15
C PRO A 339 20.30 6.61 7.95
N ASP A 340 20.94 5.99 6.95
CA ASP A 340 21.42 6.66 5.73
C ASP A 340 20.52 6.35 4.50
N VAL A 341 19.39 5.68 4.71
CA VAL A 341 18.47 5.24 3.64
C VAL A 341 17.22 6.10 3.67
N VAL A 342 16.82 6.61 2.51
CA VAL A 342 15.58 7.38 2.36
C VAL A 342 14.45 6.40 2.03
N PRO A 343 13.39 6.30 2.85
CA PRO A 343 12.31 5.33 2.63
C PRO A 343 11.51 5.63 1.35
N PHE A 344 11.34 6.92 1.05
CA PHE A 344 10.62 7.43 -0.12
C PHE A 344 10.93 8.94 -0.25
N SER A 345 11.07 9.47 -1.46
CA SER A 345 11.08 10.92 -1.69
C SER A 345 10.79 11.21 -3.16
N TYR A 346 9.96 12.21 -3.44
CA TYR A 346 9.64 12.67 -4.78
C TYR A 346 9.56 14.21 -4.84
N GLU A 347 10.54 14.84 -5.49
CA GLU A 347 10.70 16.30 -5.47
C GLU A 347 9.90 17.05 -6.55
N LEU A 348 9.43 16.35 -7.59
CA LEU A 348 8.82 16.96 -8.76
C LEU A 348 7.32 17.24 -8.55
N ASP A 349 6.82 18.28 -9.23
CA ASP A 349 5.41 18.69 -9.22
C ASP A 349 4.60 18.09 -10.39
N HIS A 350 5.20 17.17 -11.13
CA HIS A 350 4.63 16.49 -12.29
C HIS A 350 5.14 15.06 -12.32
N ALA A 351 4.40 14.17 -13.01
CA ALA A 351 4.84 12.80 -13.21
C ALA A 351 6.08 12.75 -14.12
N ASP A 352 7.08 12.00 -13.67
CA ASP A 352 8.31 11.70 -14.40
C ASP A 352 8.73 10.27 -14.05
N MET A 353 8.76 9.40 -15.06
CA MET A 353 9.10 7.99 -14.88
C MET A 353 10.57 7.79 -14.54
N ASP A 354 11.47 8.69 -14.94
CA ASP A 354 12.90 8.62 -14.60
C ASP A 354 13.13 8.84 -13.09
N HIS A 355 12.16 9.46 -12.41
CA HIS A 355 12.15 9.69 -10.97
C HIS A 355 11.11 8.81 -10.24
N TYR A 356 10.46 7.87 -10.94
CA TYR A 356 9.51 6.96 -10.33
C TYR A 356 10.24 6.00 -9.36
N PRO A 357 9.86 5.93 -8.07
CA PRO A 357 10.70 5.29 -7.06
C PRO A 357 10.54 3.76 -6.96
N TRP A 358 9.74 3.15 -7.84
CA TRP A 358 9.49 1.70 -7.88
C TRP A 358 9.65 1.14 -9.30
N SER A 359 9.35 -0.15 -9.50
CA SER A 359 9.51 -0.77 -10.82
C SER A 359 8.61 -0.11 -11.87
N GLN A 360 9.24 0.53 -12.86
CA GLN A 360 8.56 1.10 -14.02
C GLN A 360 7.84 0.02 -14.83
N ALA A 361 8.36 -1.21 -14.87
CA ALA A 361 7.72 -2.32 -15.57
C ALA A 361 6.37 -2.67 -14.95
N ILE A 362 6.34 -2.81 -13.62
CA ILE A 362 5.10 -3.07 -12.89
C ILE A 362 4.11 -1.94 -13.12
N HIS A 363 4.54 -0.67 -13.02
CA HIS A 363 3.68 0.48 -13.30
C HIS A 363 3.09 0.42 -14.72
N ALA A 364 3.92 0.30 -15.75
CA ALA A 364 3.46 0.31 -17.14
C ALA A 364 2.46 -0.82 -17.45
N TYR A 365 2.65 -2.01 -16.85
CA TYR A 365 1.76 -3.14 -17.08
C TYR A 365 0.53 -3.18 -16.18
N MET A 366 0.53 -2.52 -15.01
CA MET A 366 -0.54 -2.70 -14.03
C MET A 366 -1.36 -1.44 -13.72
N THR A 367 -0.84 -0.25 -13.99
CA THR A 367 -1.56 1.00 -13.79
C THR A 367 -2.90 0.98 -14.54
N ASN A 368 -3.95 1.53 -13.92
CA ASN A 368 -5.35 1.48 -14.37
C ASN A 368 -6.03 0.09 -14.47
N LEU A 369 -5.38 -1.01 -14.08
CA LEU A 369 -6.05 -2.31 -14.12
C LEU A 369 -6.92 -2.55 -12.89
N HIS A 370 -8.15 -3.00 -13.14
CA HIS A 370 -9.10 -3.40 -12.11
C HIS A 370 -9.04 -4.90 -11.91
N TRP A 371 -9.02 -5.33 -10.66
CA TRP A 371 -9.15 -6.74 -10.33
C TRP A 371 -10.47 -7.31 -10.91
N GLY A 372 -10.33 -8.37 -11.70
CA GLY A 372 -11.44 -9.12 -12.25
C GLY A 372 -11.83 -10.27 -11.33
N MET A 373 -10.92 -11.22 -11.15
CA MET A 373 -11.16 -12.40 -10.33
C MET A 373 -9.87 -13.11 -9.90
N ALA A 374 -9.98 -13.91 -8.84
CA ALA A 374 -9.01 -14.95 -8.52
C ALA A 374 -9.28 -16.17 -9.41
N MET A 375 -8.26 -16.68 -10.06
CA MET A 375 -8.36 -17.89 -10.89
C MET A 375 -8.28 -19.15 -10.03
N PRO A 376 -8.79 -20.30 -10.49
CA PRO A 376 -8.63 -21.57 -9.79
C PRO A 376 -7.15 -21.88 -9.51
N PRO A 377 -6.76 -22.24 -8.29
CA PRO A 377 -5.37 -22.56 -7.97
C PRO A 377 -4.78 -23.68 -8.84
N LEU A 378 -3.52 -23.53 -9.24
CA LEU A 378 -2.78 -24.52 -10.03
C LEU A 378 -1.66 -25.12 -9.17
N GLY A 379 -2.04 -26.11 -8.36
CA GLY A 379 -1.12 -26.68 -7.37
C GLY A 379 -0.65 -25.59 -6.39
N PRO A 380 0.68 -25.34 -6.28
CA PRO A 380 1.22 -24.28 -5.44
C PRO A 380 1.18 -22.90 -6.08
N VAL A 381 0.54 -22.69 -7.24
CA VAL A 381 0.45 -21.37 -7.88
C VAL A 381 -0.88 -20.69 -7.57
N ARG A 382 -0.81 -19.40 -7.24
CA ARG A 382 -1.94 -18.48 -7.17
C ARG A 382 -1.84 -17.50 -8.33
N TRP A 383 -3.00 -17.13 -8.85
CA TRP A 383 -3.05 -16.21 -9.97
C TRP A 383 -4.38 -15.48 -10.06
N HIS A 384 -4.30 -14.24 -10.53
CA HIS A 384 -5.41 -13.31 -10.59
C HIS A 384 -5.47 -12.64 -11.94
N HIS A 385 -6.68 -12.45 -12.45
CA HIS A 385 -6.93 -11.68 -13.67
C HIS A 385 -7.26 -10.23 -13.30
N LEU A 386 -6.60 -9.30 -13.97
CA LEU A 386 -6.88 -7.88 -13.93
C LEU A 386 -7.17 -7.39 -15.35
N SER A 387 -8.03 -6.37 -15.48
CA SER A 387 -8.35 -5.77 -16.77
C SER A 387 -8.72 -4.31 -16.62
N GLU A 388 -8.54 -3.54 -17.69
CA GLU A 388 -9.12 -2.18 -17.77
C GLU A 388 -10.66 -2.25 -17.68
N PRO A 389 -11.34 -1.16 -17.24
CA PRO A 389 -12.80 -1.14 -17.13
C PRO A 389 -13.55 -1.43 -18.44
N ASP A 390 -12.97 -1.04 -19.57
CA ASP A 390 -13.52 -1.26 -20.91
C ASP A 390 -13.09 -2.60 -21.52
N GLY A 391 -12.20 -3.34 -20.83
CA GLY A 391 -11.70 -4.64 -21.23
C GLY A 391 -10.70 -4.60 -22.39
N THR A 392 -10.11 -3.44 -22.73
CA THR A 392 -9.14 -3.37 -23.82
C THR A 392 -7.81 -4.03 -23.50
N ARG A 393 -7.42 -4.03 -22.23
CA ARG A 393 -6.19 -4.65 -21.74
C ARG A 393 -6.47 -5.61 -20.58
N GLY A 394 -5.73 -6.71 -20.53
CA GLY A 394 -5.86 -7.73 -19.50
C GLY A 394 -4.51 -8.35 -19.15
N VAL A 395 -4.26 -8.51 -17.86
CA VAL A 395 -3.01 -9.09 -17.33
C VAL A 395 -3.36 -10.15 -16.30
N TYR A 396 -2.61 -11.24 -16.26
CA TYR A 396 -2.64 -12.17 -15.14
C TYR A 396 -1.40 -11.97 -14.28
N VAL A 397 -1.59 -11.87 -12.97
CA VAL A 397 -0.50 -11.84 -11.99
C VAL A 397 -0.42 -13.21 -11.33
N LEU A 398 0.76 -13.82 -11.32
CA LEU A 398 1.00 -15.16 -10.80
C LEU A 398 2.13 -15.16 -9.77
N TRP A 399 1.99 -15.99 -8.73
CA TRP A 399 3.08 -16.28 -7.78
C TRP A 399 3.00 -17.71 -7.26
N THR A 400 4.11 -18.18 -6.72
CA THR A 400 4.24 -19.51 -6.08
C THR A 400 3.95 -19.39 -4.58
N LEU A 401 3.38 -20.42 -3.96
CA LEU A 401 3.23 -20.49 -2.49
C LEU A 401 4.52 -20.97 -1.80
N THR A 402 5.47 -21.56 -2.54
CA THR A 402 6.63 -22.25 -1.95
C THR A 402 7.92 -21.43 -2.00
N GLY A 403 7.93 -20.33 -2.74
CA GLY A 403 9.13 -19.54 -3.02
C GLY A 403 10.11 -20.21 -3.97
N SER A 404 9.68 -21.25 -4.68
CA SER A 404 10.48 -21.88 -5.73
C SER A 404 9.92 -21.51 -7.09
N ASP A 405 10.80 -21.26 -8.05
CA ASP A 405 10.43 -21.13 -9.45
C ASP A 405 9.75 -22.40 -9.96
N LEU A 406 8.67 -22.21 -10.71
CA LEU A 406 7.85 -23.29 -11.26
C LEU A 406 7.53 -23.03 -12.72
N VAL A 407 7.06 -24.09 -13.39
CA VAL A 407 6.45 -24.02 -14.72
C VAL A 407 5.07 -24.65 -14.62
N VAL A 408 4.05 -23.98 -15.15
CA VAL A 408 2.65 -24.42 -15.11
C VAL A 408 2.04 -24.46 -16.50
N ASP A 409 1.00 -25.30 -16.63
CA ASP A 409 0.18 -25.42 -17.84
C ASP A 409 -1.14 -24.67 -17.64
N LEU A 410 -1.29 -23.57 -18.36
CA LEU A 410 -2.48 -22.72 -18.42
C LEU A 410 -3.34 -22.97 -19.66
N SER A 411 -2.98 -23.93 -20.53
CA SER A 411 -3.63 -24.14 -21.84
C SER A 411 -5.12 -24.53 -21.77
N VAL A 412 -5.57 -24.99 -20.59
CA VAL A 412 -6.97 -25.33 -20.34
C VAL A 412 -7.79 -24.11 -19.90
N ASP A 413 -7.16 -23.18 -19.18
CA ASP A 413 -7.81 -22.00 -18.60
C ASP A 413 -7.76 -20.80 -19.55
N LEU A 414 -6.66 -20.66 -20.27
CA LEU A 414 -6.44 -19.68 -21.33
C LEU A 414 -6.52 -20.41 -22.65
N SER A 415 -7.52 -20.08 -23.47
CA SER A 415 -7.71 -20.69 -24.78
C SER A 415 -8.01 -19.60 -25.81
N GLY A 416 -7.59 -19.81 -27.04
CA GLY A 416 -7.78 -18.87 -28.14
C GLY A 416 -6.52 -18.71 -28.97
N ASP A 417 -6.66 -17.95 -30.06
CA ASP A 417 -5.55 -17.58 -30.95
C ASP A 417 -4.83 -16.32 -30.41
N VAL A 418 -4.52 -16.30 -29.10
CA VAL A 418 -3.79 -15.19 -28.45
C VAL A 418 -2.43 -15.71 -28.04
N ASP A 419 -1.38 -15.06 -28.54
CA ASP A 419 -0.01 -15.31 -28.11
C ASP A 419 0.25 -14.57 -26.80
N TRP A 420 1.03 -15.18 -25.91
CA TRP A 420 1.29 -14.65 -24.57
C TRP A 420 2.78 -14.45 -24.33
N VAL A 421 3.10 -13.46 -23.51
CA VAL A 421 4.42 -13.30 -22.90
C VAL A 421 4.32 -13.39 -21.39
N ALA A 422 5.35 -13.95 -20.77
CA ALA A 422 5.60 -13.85 -19.35
C ALA A 422 6.62 -12.73 -19.12
N VAL A 423 6.19 -11.69 -18.43
CA VAL A 423 6.97 -10.50 -18.05
C VAL A 423 7.45 -10.67 -16.60
N GLU A 424 8.74 -10.42 -16.39
CA GLU A 424 9.34 -10.33 -15.07
C GLU A 424 9.06 -8.95 -14.43
N PRO A 425 8.71 -8.88 -13.14
CA PRO A 425 8.40 -7.59 -12.50
C PRO A 425 9.59 -6.64 -12.34
N HIS A 426 10.81 -7.15 -12.14
CA HIS A 426 12.02 -6.35 -11.86
C HIS A 426 12.40 -5.46 -13.05
N ALA A 427 13.02 -6.12 -14.01
CA ALA A 427 13.30 -5.62 -15.32
C ALA A 427 12.12 -6.08 -16.18
N GLY A 428 11.35 -5.30 -16.93
CA GLY A 428 10.19 -5.73 -17.73
C GLY A 428 10.53 -6.67 -18.89
N HIS A 429 11.67 -7.38 -18.82
CA HIS A 429 12.04 -8.54 -19.58
C HIS A 429 10.85 -9.47 -19.71
N TYR A 430 10.49 -9.73 -20.95
CA TYR A 430 9.41 -10.64 -21.27
C TYR A 430 9.92 -11.75 -22.16
N ARG A 431 9.23 -12.88 -22.11
CA ARG A 431 9.48 -14.00 -23.01
C ARG A 431 8.18 -14.51 -23.58
N HIS A 432 8.17 -14.82 -24.87
CA HIS A 432 7.09 -15.61 -25.45
C HIS A 432 6.96 -16.94 -24.70
N VAL A 433 5.72 -17.32 -24.38
CA VAL A 433 5.45 -18.56 -23.66
C VAL A 433 4.39 -19.36 -24.38
N GLU A 434 4.67 -20.66 -24.52
CA GLU A 434 3.61 -21.63 -24.74
C GLU A 434 2.80 -21.74 -23.45
N LEU A 435 1.47 -21.73 -23.55
CA LEU A 435 0.61 -21.79 -22.38
C LEU A 435 0.81 -23.07 -21.55
N SER A 436 1.36 -24.14 -22.13
CA SER A 436 1.73 -25.35 -21.39
C SER A 436 3.01 -25.24 -20.55
N GLU A 437 3.78 -24.15 -20.72
CA GLU A 437 5.11 -23.97 -20.14
C GLU A 437 5.33 -22.54 -19.57
N VAL A 438 4.31 -22.00 -18.90
CA VAL A 438 4.35 -20.65 -18.31
C VAL A 438 5.21 -20.65 -17.03
N PRO A 439 6.26 -19.80 -16.94
CA PRO A 439 7.07 -19.69 -15.72
C PRO A 439 6.31 -18.94 -14.63
N VAL A 440 6.49 -19.37 -13.39
CA VAL A 440 6.09 -18.62 -12.20
C VAL A 440 7.31 -18.45 -11.34
N ARG A 441 7.82 -17.22 -11.27
CA ARG A 441 9.06 -16.89 -10.55
C ARG A 441 8.80 -16.60 -9.07
N PHE A 442 9.87 -16.63 -8.28
CA PHE A 442 9.86 -16.14 -6.90
C PHE A 442 9.37 -14.68 -6.79
N ALA A 443 9.86 -13.78 -7.65
CA ALA A 443 9.45 -12.37 -7.69
C ALA A 443 8.01 -12.16 -8.23
N GLY A 444 7.32 -13.24 -8.61
CA GLY A 444 6.06 -13.18 -9.35
C GLY A 444 6.26 -13.13 -10.87
N THR A 445 5.17 -13.30 -11.60
CA THR A 445 5.13 -13.21 -13.07
C THR A 445 3.89 -12.45 -13.49
N MET A 446 4.02 -11.52 -14.44
CA MET A 446 2.88 -10.94 -15.16
C MET A 446 2.75 -11.66 -16.50
N LEU A 447 1.59 -12.23 -16.81
CA LEU A 447 1.28 -12.84 -18.10
C LEU A 447 0.43 -11.87 -18.92
N VAL A 448 0.95 -11.45 -20.06
CA VAL A 448 0.41 -10.35 -20.88
C VAL A 448 0.21 -10.83 -22.32
N PRO A 449 -0.88 -10.47 -23.02
CA PRO A 449 -1.03 -10.72 -24.45
C PRO A 449 0.09 -10.05 -25.24
N VAL A 450 0.63 -10.72 -26.27
CA VAL A 450 1.74 -10.19 -27.10
C VAL A 450 1.41 -8.83 -27.72
N ASP A 451 0.15 -8.58 -28.08
CA ASP A 451 -0.30 -7.31 -28.67
C ASP A 451 -0.45 -6.18 -27.63
N GLN A 452 -0.22 -6.47 -26.35
CA GLN A 452 -0.29 -5.54 -25.22
C GLN A 452 1.07 -5.32 -24.54
N VAL A 453 2.13 -5.94 -25.07
CA VAL A 453 3.50 -5.77 -24.57
C VAL A 453 3.92 -4.31 -24.74
N GLN A 454 4.38 -3.72 -23.64
CA GLN A 454 5.00 -2.41 -23.64
C GLN A 454 6.47 -2.61 -23.98
N GLN A 455 6.95 -1.96 -25.04
CA GLN A 455 8.38 -1.86 -25.28
C GLN A 455 8.92 -0.78 -24.34
N PHE A 456 9.94 -1.14 -23.58
CA PHE A 456 10.67 -0.17 -22.79
C PHE A 456 11.99 0.14 -23.47
N ASP A 457 12.36 1.42 -23.49
CA ASP A 457 13.65 1.89 -24.00
C ASP A 457 14.83 1.25 -23.23
N TRP A 458 14.60 0.70 -22.04
CA TRP A 458 15.62 0.01 -21.22
C TRP A 458 15.64 -1.52 -21.39
N LEU A 459 14.82 -2.13 -22.25
CA LEU A 459 14.98 -3.56 -22.58
C LEU A 459 16.37 -3.88 -23.15
N SER A 460 17.03 -2.86 -23.71
CA SER A 460 18.39 -2.94 -24.22
C SER A 460 19.48 -2.92 -23.15
N ASP A 461 19.15 -2.72 -21.87
CA ASP A 461 20.05 -2.82 -20.71
C ASP A 461 20.11 -4.30 -20.25
N LEU A 462 20.84 -5.08 -21.04
CA LEU A 462 20.96 -6.53 -20.93
C LEU A 462 21.78 -6.99 -19.72
N ASP A 463 22.61 -6.13 -19.15
CA ASP A 463 23.37 -6.43 -17.93
C ASP A 463 22.81 -5.76 -16.66
N GLU A 464 21.64 -5.11 -16.77
CA GLU A 464 20.87 -4.53 -15.68
C GLU A 464 21.65 -3.45 -14.91
N SER A 465 22.48 -2.70 -15.62
CA SER A 465 23.33 -1.66 -15.04
C SER A 465 22.61 -0.31 -14.84
N GLY A 466 21.41 -0.17 -15.39
CA GLY A 466 20.64 1.07 -15.50
C GLY A 466 21.09 1.95 -16.67
N GLN A 467 21.99 1.49 -17.55
CA GLN A 467 22.46 2.20 -18.73
C GLN A 467 22.54 1.25 -19.91
N VAL A 468 22.09 1.68 -21.09
CA VAL A 468 22.32 0.94 -22.33
C VAL A 468 23.66 1.34 -22.90
N GLU A 469 24.70 0.56 -22.61
CA GLU A 469 26.08 0.90 -22.93
C GLU A 469 26.86 -0.24 -23.62
N VAL A 470 28.20 -0.18 -23.51
CA VAL A 470 29.08 -1.13 -24.21
C VAL A 470 28.94 -2.54 -23.65
N SER A 471 28.62 -2.71 -22.37
CA SER A 471 28.39 -4.03 -21.77
C SER A 471 27.23 -4.74 -22.43
N ASP A 472 26.12 -4.04 -22.67
CA ASP A 472 24.93 -4.59 -23.32
C ASP A 472 25.20 -4.94 -24.78
N LEU A 473 25.94 -4.07 -25.48
CA LEU A 473 26.42 -4.38 -26.82
C LEU A 473 27.23 -5.67 -26.84
N LEU A 474 28.11 -5.86 -25.86
CA LEU A 474 28.90 -7.07 -25.75
C LEU A 474 28.01 -8.29 -25.43
N ALA A 475 26.96 -8.12 -24.63
CA ALA A 475 25.97 -9.17 -24.37
C ALA A 475 25.23 -9.59 -25.66
N ILE A 476 24.79 -8.63 -26.50
CA ILE A 476 24.24 -8.92 -27.83
C ILE A 476 25.23 -9.68 -28.70
N LEU A 477 26.47 -9.19 -28.77
CA LEU A 477 27.49 -9.80 -29.63
C LEU A 477 27.90 -11.20 -29.15
N GLU A 478 27.86 -11.46 -27.85
CA GLU A 478 28.13 -12.77 -27.26
C GLU A 478 27.01 -13.76 -27.54
N ALA A 479 25.76 -13.30 -27.51
CA ALA A 479 24.58 -14.11 -27.79
C ALA A 479 24.23 -14.23 -29.28
N TRP A 480 25.02 -13.62 -30.17
CA TRP A 480 24.73 -13.51 -31.61
C TRP A 480 24.45 -14.86 -32.29
N GLY A 481 23.29 -14.94 -32.95
CA GLY A 481 22.82 -16.13 -33.65
C GLY A 481 21.44 -16.58 -33.19
N GLY A 482 21.04 -17.78 -33.61
CA GLY A 482 19.76 -18.36 -33.18
C GLY A 482 19.81 -18.80 -31.72
N CYS A 483 18.73 -18.56 -30.99
CA CYS A 483 18.67 -18.87 -29.58
C CYS A 483 18.54 -20.38 -29.39
N ALA A 484 19.57 -20.98 -28.78
CA ALA A 484 19.92 -22.39 -28.95
C ALA A 484 18.93 -23.38 -28.32
N ASP A 485 18.07 -22.91 -27.42
CA ASP A 485 17.11 -23.72 -26.69
C ASP A 485 15.76 -23.00 -26.72
N LEU A 486 14.83 -23.42 -27.57
CA LEU A 486 13.41 -23.18 -27.30
C LEU A 486 13.02 -24.21 -26.22
N PRO A 487 12.55 -23.80 -25.02
CA PRO A 487 11.93 -22.52 -24.68
C PRO A 487 12.71 -21.67 -23.64
N SER A 488 14.02 -21.50 -23.80
CA SER A 488 14.79 -20.43 -23.15
C SER A 488 15.14 -19.34 -24.17
N THR A 489 14.42 -18.23 -24.11
CA THR A 489 14.80 -16.99 -24.77
C THR A 489 16.20 -16.56 -24.32
N CYS A 490 17.06 -16.25 -25.29
CA CYS A 490 18.28 -15.49 -25.08
C CYS A 490 17.87 -14.06 -24.69
N HIS A 491 18.37 -13.52 -23.57
CA HIS A 491 18.00 -12.15 -23.15
C HIS A 491 18.32 -11.10 -24.22
N ALA A 492 19.33 -11.36 -25.05
CA ALA A 492 19.77 -10.48 -26.12
C ALA A 492 18.89 -10.45 -27.39
N ASP A 493 17.82 -11.25 -27.48
CA ASP A 493 16.83 -11.16 -28.57
C ASP A 493 15.76 -10.15 -28.19
N LEU A 494 16.15 -8.88 -28.29
CA LEU A 494 15.34 -7.71 -27.94
C LEU A 494 14.09 -7.59 -28.79
N THR A 495 14.09 -8.16 -30.00
CA THR A 495 12.95 -8.15 -30.92
C THR A 495 11.99 -9.32 -30.72
N GLY A 496 12.41 -10.35 -29.99
CA GLY A 496 11.63 -11.55 -29.69
C GLY A 496 11.41 -12.46 -30.90
N ASP A 497 12.24 -12.36 -31.95
CA ASP A 497 12.05 -13.10 -33.21
C ASP A 497 12.70 -14.51 -33.21
N GLY A 498 13.37 -14.86 -32.12
CA GLY A 498 14.10 -16.11 -31.92
C GLY A 498 15.57 -16.07 -32.38
N GLN A 499 16.08 -14.91 -32.80
CA GLN A 499 17.47 -14.70 -33.21
C GLN A 499 18.03 -13.41 -32.64
N VAL A 500 19.21 -13.51 -32.00
CA VAL A 500 20.03 -12.33 -31.70
C VAL A 500 20.78 -11.93 -32.96
N GLY A 501 20.43 -10.80 -33.54
CA GLY A 501 20.91 -10.37 -34.83
C GLY A 501 21.06 -8.87 -34.98
N ILE A 502 21.00 -8.43 -36.24
CA ILE A 502 21.18 -7.01 -36.59
C ILE A 502 20.03 -6.18 -36.02
N ASP A 503 18.82 -6.72 -36.00
CA ASP A 503 17.65 -5.95 -35.58
C ASP A 503 17.69 -5.69 -34.06
N ASP A 504 18.12 -6.65 -33.24
CA ASP A 504 18.37 -6.44 -31.81
C ASP A 504 19.53 -5.48 -31.57
N LEU A 505 20.61 -5.59 -32.34
CA LEU A 505 21.70 -4.61 -32.26
C LEU A 505 21.24 -3.20 -32.60
N LEU A 506 20.35 -3.05 -33.58
CA LEU A 506 19.81 -1.75 -33.95
C LEU A 506 18.88 -1.20 -32.86
N GLN A 507 18.07 -2.06 -32.23
CA GLN A 507 17.27 -1.69 -31.05
C GLN A 507 18.18 -1.20 -29.92
N LEU A 508 19.22 -1.96 -29.58
CA LEU A 508 20.19 -1.56 -28.56
C LEU A 508 20.90 -0.24 -28.86
N LEU A 509 21.22 0.01 -30.13
CA LEU A 509 21.84 1.28 -30.55
C LEU A 509 20.85 2.46 -30.57
N GLU A 510 19.56 2.19 -30.78
CA GLU A 510 18.49 3.19 -30.68
C GLU A 510 18.28 3.63 -29.23
N ASP A 511 18.40 2.67 -28.31
CA ASP A 511 18.23 2.84 -26.87
C ASP A 511 19.50 3.33 -26.16
N TRP A 512 20.61 3.54 -26.88
CA TRP A 512 21.92 3.85 -26.31
C TRP A 512 21.93 5.16 -25.49
N THR A 513 22.34 5.07 -24.22
CA THR A 513 22.38 6.21 -23.28
C THR A 513 23.78 6.72 -22.96
#